data_AF-A0A356EBC1-F1
#
_entry.id   AF-A0A356EBC1-F1
#
_cell.length_a   1.000
_cell.length_b   1.000
_cell.length_c   1.000
_cell.angle_alpha   90.00
_cell.angle_beta   90.00
_cell.angle_gamma   90.00
#
_symmetry.space_group_name_H-M   'P 1'
#
loop_
_entity.id
_entity.type
_entity.pdbx_description
1 polymer ?
#
loop_
_entity_poly.entity_id
_entity_poly.type
_entity_poly.pdbx_seq_one_letter_code
_entity_poly.pdbx_strand_id
1 'polypeptide(L)'
;SNKENAENLIAVDPGANFTITQEEIETILPILSKCNILLVQLENNLNAVEYLISQSYKQGIKIILNPAPYQKISSEMISKVNIITPNEIEAELMTGIKITTIDDAYNASQILHKQGVENVIITLGNKGAYLSSTDGQFHIPPYPAIPVDTTGAGDAFNGALLAELSHGVKLIDACLFANAYASCAVEQKGTAFAMPVRKIVVEKMKTYSVQPIRF
;
A
#
# COMPACT_ATOMS: atom_id res chain seq x y z
N SER A 1 -25.01 -39.97 18.28
CA SER A 1 -24.83 -39.19 17.05
C SER A 1 -25.57 -37.87 17.18
N ASN A 2 -24.92 -36.82 17.70
CA ASN A 2 -25.43 -35.46 17.62
C ASN A 2 -24.27 -34.57 17.16
N LYS A 3 -24.47 -33.95 16.00
CA LYS A 3 -23.55 -33.03 15.33
C LYS A 3 -23.59 -31.69 16.05
N GLU A 4 -22.45 -31.23 16.56
CA GLU A 4 -22.22 -29.82 16.85
C GLU A 4 -21.62 -29.18 15.59
N ASN A 5 -22.46 -28.51 14.81
CA ASN A 5 -22.00 -27.52 13.83
C ASN A 5 -21.62 -26.27 14.61
N ALA A 6 -20.34 -26.16 14.97
CA ALA A 6 -19.75 -24.90 15.39
C ALA A 6 -19.47 -24.05 14.14
N GLU A 7 -20.50 -23.38 13.63
CA GLU A 7 -20.34 -22.30 12.66
C GLU A 7 -19.82 -21.08 13.43
N ASN A 8 -18.51 -20.81 13.34
CA ASN A 8 -17.93 -19.58 13.82
C ASN A 8 -18.47 -18.41 12.98
N LEU A 9 -19.54 -17.78 13.48
CA LEU A 9 -20.06 -16.53 12.98
C LEU A 9 -19.14 -15.40 13.49
N ILE A 10 -18.17 -14.98 12.67
CA ILE A 10 -17.40 -13.77 12.96
C ILE A 10 -18.31 -12.59 12.63
N ALA A 11 -19.04 -12.08 13.63
CA ALA A 11 -19.69 -10.80 13.56
C ALA A 11 -18.60 -9.72 13.51
N VAL A 12 -18.30 -9.22 12.32
CA VAL A 12 -17.49 -8.02 12.16
C VAL A 12 -18.37 -6.84 12.55
N ASP A 13 -18.20 -6.33 13.77
CA ASP A 13 -18.69 -5.00 14.14
C ASP A 13 -17.90 -3.99 13.30
N PRO A 14 -18.53 -3.18 12.44
CA PRO A 14 -17.83 -2.15 11.69
C PRO A 14 -17.07 -1.18 12.63
N GLY A 15 -17.46 -1.06 13.91
CA GLY A 15 -16.78 -0.20 14.86
C GLY A 15 -16.79 1.28 14.44
N ALA A 16 -16.06 2.12 15.17
CA ALA A 16 -15.98 3.57 14.90
C ALA A 16 -15.33 3.92 13.54
N ASN A 17 -14.69 2.96 12.87
CA ASN A 17 -13.95 3.21 11.63
C ASN A 17 -14.86 3.57 10.44
N PHE A 18 -16.13 3.17 10.47
CA PHE A 18 -17.12 3.48 9.41
C PHE A 18 -18.04 4.66 9.76
N THR A 19 -17.79 5.36 10.86
CA THR A 19 -18.63 6.47 11.31
C THR A 19 -17.99 7.84 11.08
N ILE A 20 -16.86 7.91 10.36
CA ILE A 20 -16.14 9.18 10.14
C ILE A 20 -17.02 10.11 9.31
N THR A 21 -17.36 11.27 9.88
CA THR A 21 -18.22 12.24 9.21
C THR A 21 -17.42 13.24 8.40
N GLN A 22 -18.10 13.95 7.49
CA GLN A 22 -17.46 15.03 6.74
C GLN A 22 -16.99 16.15 7.67
N GLU A 23 -17.79 16.49 8.69
CA GLU A 23 -17.47 17.52 9.68
C GLU A 23 -16.21 17.17 10.46
N GLU A 24 -16.01 15.90 10.83
CA GLU A 24 -14.77 15.44 11.48
C GLU A 24 -13.55 15.64 10.58
N ILE A 25 -13.66 15.33 9.29
CA ILE A 25 -12.58 15.58 8.32
C ILE A 25 -12.32 17.08 8.16
N GLU A 26 -13.37 17.90 8.14
CA GLU A 26 -13.24 19.36 8.04
C GLU A 26 -12.42 19.95 9.18
N THR A 27 -12.48 19.37 10.38
CA THR A 27 -11.65 19.81 11.51
C THR A 27 -10.15 19.62 11.29
N ILE A 28 -9.73 18.66 10.45
CA ILE A 28 -8.32 18.36 10.19
C ILE A 28 -7.78 19.02 8.91
N LEU A 29 -8.62 19.66 8.08
CA LEU A 29 -8.17 20.34 6.85
C LEU A 29 -7.05 21.37 7.09
N PRO A 30 -7.05 22.17 8.18
CA PRO A 30 -5.93 23.07 8.47
C PRO A 30 -4.61 22.35 8.73
N ILE A 31 -4.65 21.12 9.24
CA ILE A 31 -3.46 20.28 9.42
C ILE A 31 -3.05 19.67 8.08
N LEU A 32 -4.02 19.15 7.34
CA LEU A 32 -3.82 18.54 6.02
C LEU A 32 -3.07 19.48 5.07
N SER A 33 -3.43 20.76 5.05
CA SER A 33 -2.76 21.78 4.22
C SER A 33 -1.27 21.99 4.50
N LYS A 34 -0.75 21.46 5.62
CA LYS A 34 0.67 21.49 5.97
C LYS A 34 1.41 20.20 5.58
N CYS A 35 0.69 19.18 5.14
CA CYS A 35 1.24 17.89 4.74
C CYS A 35 1.69 17.93 3.28
N ASN A 36 2.83 17.29 2.99
CA ASN A 36 3.29 17.12 1.60
C ASN A 36 2.72 15.86 0.94
N ILE A 37 2.46 14.84 1.75
CA ILE A 37 2.00 13.53 1.30
C ILE A 37 0.89 13.05 2.24
N LEU A 38 -0.22 12.57 1.68
CA LEU A 38 -1.28 11.84 2.35
C LEU A 38 -1.14 10.36 2.01
N LEU A 39 -1.14 9.49 3.03
CA LEU A 39 -1.31 8.04 2.87
C LEU A 39 -2.67 7.65 3.44
N VAL A 40 -3.46 6.89 2.67
CA VAL A 40 -4.78 6.39 3.07
C VAL A 40 -5.00 4.95 2.66
N GLN A 41 -5.83 4.25 3.44
CA GLN A 41 -6.31 2.88 3.20
C GLN A 41 -7.84 2.86 3.01
N LEU A 42 -8.41 1.70 2.69
CA LEU A 42 -9.85 1.49 2.51
C LEU A 42 -10.49 0.78 3.72
N GLU A 43 -9.99 1.00 4.94
CA GLU A 43 -10.57 0.45 6.18
C GLU A 43 -11.63 1.34 6.82
N ASN A 44 -11.80 2.56 6.31
CA ASN A 44 -12.82 3.50 6.75
C ASN A 44 -14.02 3.51 5.80
N ASN A 45 -15.08 4.23 6.17
CA ASN A 45 -16.20 4.47 5.28
C ASN A 45 -15.75 5.19 3.99
N LEU A 46 -16.11 4.63 2.84
CA LEU A 46 -15.57 5.05 1.54
C LEU A 46 -15.82 6.53 1.23
N ASN A 47 -16.98 7.07 1.62
CA ASN A 47 -17.32 8.48 1.45
C ASN A 47 -16.35 9.41 2.20
N ALA A 48 -15.86 9.02 3.39
CA ALA A 48 -14.85 9.78 4.12
C ALA A 48 -13.51 9.77 3.38
N VAL A 49 -13.07 8.60 2.91
CA VAL A 49 -11.81 8.46 2.14
C VAL A 49 -11.87 9.25 0.82
N GLU A 50 -12.98 9.16 0.09
CA GLU A 50 -13.21 9.91 -1.15
C GLU A 50 -13.22 11.43 -0.92
N TYR A 51 -13.85 11.90 0.16
CA TYR A 51 -13.84 13.31 0.53
C TYR A 51 -12.42 13.79 0.86
N LEU A 52 -11.70 13.04 1.70
CA LEU A 52 -10.33 13.37 2.09
C LEU A 52 -9.39 13.43 0.88
N ILE A 53 -9.44 12.43 -0.02
CA ILE A 53 -8.68 12.42 -1.27
C ILE A 53 -9.03 13.64 -2.13
N SER A 54 -10.32 13.98 -2.25
CA SER A 54 -10.75 15.12 -3.05
C SER A 54 -10.25 16.45 -2.49
N GLN A 55 -10.19 16.61 -1.17
CA GLN A 55 -9.63 17.80 -0.53
C GLN A 55 -8.11 17.87 -0.69
N SER A 56 -7.40 16.76 -0.51
CA SER A 56 -5.96 16.68 -0.72
C SER A 56 -5.56 17.00 -2.16
N TYR A 57 -6.30 16.46 -3.13
CA TYR A 57 -6.07 16.73 -4.55
C TYR A 57 -6.21 18.21 -4.89
N LYS A 58 -7.27 18.88 -4.40
CA LYS A 58 -7.47 20.34 -4.58
C LYS A 58 -6.33 21.18 -4.00
N GLN A 59 -5.67 20.69 -2.95
CA GLN A 59 -4.56 21.36 -2.29
C GLN A 59 -3.20 21.00 -2.91
N GLY A 60 -3.17 20.14 -3.94
CA GLY A 60 -1.92 19.69 -4.57
C GLY A 60 -1.07 18.78 -3.68
N ILE A 61 -1.67 18.15 -2.65
CA ILE A 61 -1.00 17.21 -1.77
C ILE A 61 -0.82 15.89 -2.52
N LYS A 62 0.37 15.28 -2.43
CA LYS A 62 0.62 13.97 -3.05
C LYS A 62 -0.17 12.89 -2.32
N ILE A 63 -0.88 12.04 -3.06
CA ILE A 63 -1.74 11.00 -2.50
C ILE A 63 -1.16 9.62 -2.78
N ILE A 64 -0.95 8.85 -1.72
CA ILE A 64 -0.66 7.41 -1.75
C ILE A 64 -1.92 6.68 -1.28
N LEU A 65 -2.46 5.81 -2.12
CA LEU A 65 -3.59 4.94 -1.77
C LEU A 65 -3.09 3.50 -1.67
N ASN A 66 -3.24 2.91 -0.49
CA ASN A 66 -3.19 1.47 -0.33
C ASN A 66 -4.63 0.95 -0.42
N PRO A 67 -5.02 0.25 -1.51
CA PRO A 67 -6.40 -0.14 -1.74
C PRO A 67 -6.82 -1.37 -0.92
N ALA A 68 -6.35 -1.48 0.31
CA ALA A 68 -6.57 -2.59 1.24
C ALA A 68 -7.49 -2.17 2.41
N PRO A 69 -8.37 -3.06 2.89
CA PRO A 69 -8.95 -4.18 2.14
C PRO A 69 -9.74 -3.63 0.94
N TYR A 70 -9.77 -4.36 -0.17
CA TYR A 70 -10.36 -3.84 -1.39
C TYR A 70 -11.85 -3.51 -1.22
N GLN A 71 -12.19 -2.26 -1.53
CA GLN A 71 -13.56 -1.81 -1.79
C GLN A 71 -13.66 -1.31 -3.23
N LYS A 72 -14.83 -1.44 -3.84
CA LYS A 72 -15.05 -0.91 -5.18
C LYS A 72 -15.01 0.63 -5.13
N ILE A 73 -14.03 1.20 -5.81
CA ILE A 73 -13.81 2.65 -5.90
C ILE A 73 -14.01 3.15 -7.33
N SER A 74 -14.39 4.42 -7.48
CA SER A 74 -14.65 5.03 -8.78
C SER A 74 -13.37 5.36 -9.53
N SER A 75 -13.43 5.39 -10.87
CA SER A 75 -12.31 5.90 -11.69
C SER A 75 -11.99 7.37 -11.40
N GLU A 76 -12.99 8.15 -10.99
CA GLU A 76 -12.79 9.54 -10.57
C GLU A 76 -11.90 9.62 -9.32
N MET A 77 -12.16 8.79 -8.30
CA MET A 77 -11.32 8.72 -7.11
C MET A 77 -9.90 8.27 -7.47
N ILE A 78 -9.77 7.23 -8.30
CA ILE A 78 -8.47 6.70 -8.73
C ILE A 78 -7.66 7.76 -9.49
N SER A 79 -8.30 8.57 -10.34
CA SER A 79 -7.61 9.61 -11.12
C SER A 79 -6.97 10.72 -10.29
N LYS A 80 -7.32 10.83 -8.99
CA LYS A 80 -6.76 11.79 -8.05
C LYS A 80 -5.54 11.25 -7.29
N VAL A 81 -5.22 9.96 -7.43
CA VAL A 81 -4.14 9.27 -6.70
C VAL A 81 -2.83 9.34 -7.48
N ASN A 82 -1.74 9.72 -6.81
CA ASN A 82 -0.41 9.77 -7.43
C ASN A 82 0.31 8.43 -7.39
N ILE A 83 0.16 7.68 -6.29
CA ILE A 83 0.79 6.38 -6.08
C ILE A 83 -0.27 5.41 -5.56
N ILE A 84 -0.42 4.26 -6.21
CA ILE A 84 -1.28 3.18 -5.70
C ILE A 84 -0.46 1.93 -5.39
N THR A 85 -0.75 1.28 -4.26
CA THR A 85 0.05 0.16 -3.74
C THR A 85 -0.74 -1.14 -3.51
N PRO A 86 -1.47 -1.69 -4.51
CA PRO A 86 -2.19 -2.94 -4.32
C PRO A 86 -1.24 -4.13 -4.07
N ASN A 87 -1.73 -5.17 -3.41
CA ASN A 87 -1.16 -6.52 -3.55
C ASN A 87 -1.72 -7.24 -4.80
N GLU A 88 -1.32 -8.49 -5.01
CA GLU A 88 -1.77 -9.33 -6.13
C GLU A 88 -3.30 -9.46 -6.21
N ILE A 89 -3.97 -9.65 -5.07
CA ILE A 89 -5.42 -9.85 -4.97
C ILE A 89 -6.15 -8.53 -5.26
N GLU A 90 -5.71 -7.44 -4.66
CA GLU A 90 -6.29 -6.10 -4.88
C GLU A 90 -6.10 -5.66 -6.33
N ALA A 91 -4.92 -5.90 -6.92
CA ALA A 91 -4.65 -5.58 -8.32
C ALA A 91 -5.58 -6.38 -9.25
N GLU A 92 -5.82 -7.67 -8.97
CA GLU A 92 -6.79 -8.48 -9.70
C GLU A 92 -8.20 -7.92 -9.57
N LEU A 93 -8.65 -7.59 -8.36
CA LEU A 93 -9.98 -7.03 -8.13
C LEU A 93 -10.18 -5.67 -8.82
N MET A 94 -9.13 -4.87 -8.91
CA MET A 94 -9.15 -3.55 -9.56
C MET A 94 -9.14 -3.62 -11.09
N THR A 95 -8.46 -4.62 -11.66
CA THR A 95 -8.11 -4.62 -13.09
C THR A 95 -8.72 -5.78 -13.87
N GLY A 96 -9.21 -6.81 -13.17
CA GLY A 96 -9.64 -8.08 -13.75
C GLY A 96 -8.49 -8.98 -14.20
N ILE A 97 -7.24 -8.61 -13.94
CA ILE A 97 -6.05 -9.39 -14.34
C ILE A 97 -5.51 -10.14 -13.14
N LYS A 98 -5.55 -11.47 -13.20
CA LYS A 98 -4.93 -12.32 -12.18
C LYS A 98 -3.42 -12.17 -12.23
N ILE A 99 -2.82 -11.82 -11.10
CA ILE A 99 -1.38 -11.59 -11.01
C ILE A 99 -0.66 -12.89 -10.61
N THR A 100 0.09 -13.47 -11.55
CA THR A 100 0.93 -14.65 -11.28
C THR A 100 2.39 -14.45 -11.69
N THR A 101 2.61 -13.56 -12.66
CA THR A 101 3.89 -13.21 -13.27
C THR A 101 4.11 -11.69 -13.25
N ILE A 102 5.33 -11.25 -13.59
CA ILE A 102 5.66 -9.83 -13.76
C ILE A 102 4.92 -9.24 -14.97
N ASP A 103 4.71 -10.02 -16.04
CA ASP A 103 3.92 -9.59 -17.20
C ASP A 103 2.46 -9.29 -16.83
N ASP A 104 1.88 -10.07 -15.92
CA ASP A 104 0.52 -9.80 -15.41
C ASP A 104 0.49 -8.48 -14.65
N ALA A 105 1.50 -8.23 -13.79
CA ALA A 105 1.65 -6.98 -13.05
C ALA A 105 1.84 -5.77 -14.00
N TYR A 106 2.60 -5.94 -15.07
CA TYR A 106 2.71 -4.96 -16.14
C TYR A 106 1.32 -4.65 -16.73
N ASN A 107 0.60 -5.67 -17.20
CA ASN A 107 -0.71 -5.47 -17.83
C ASN A 107 -1.73 -4.81 -16.89
N ALA A 108 -1.74 -5.20 -15.61
CA ALA A 108 -2.57 -4.58 -14.58
C ALA A 108 -2.22 -3.11 -14.36
N SER A 109 -0.92 -2.77 -14.29
CA SER A 109 -0.47 -1.39 -14.15
C SER A 109 -0.92 -0.50 -15.31
N GLN A 110 -0.95 -1.02 -16.54
CA GLN A 110 -1.43 -0.27 -17.70
C GLN A 110 -2.91 0.09 -17.60
N ILE A 111 -3.74 -0.75 -16.97
CA ILE A 111 -5.15 -0.44 -16.71
C ILE A 111 -5.27 0.68 -15.68
N LEU A 112 -4.48 0.65 -14.62
CA LEU A 112 -4.48 1.68 -13.57
C LEU A 112 -3.95 3.03 -14.10
N HIS A 113 -2.92 3.01 -14.95
CA HIS A 113 -2.44 4.21 -15.65
C HIS A 113 -3.51 4.83 -16.54
N LYS A 114 -4.31 4.02 -17.26
CA LYS A 114 -5.46 4.50 -18.05
C LYS A 114 -6.55 5.17 -17.20
N GLN A 115 -6.60 4.86 -15.90
CA GLN A 115 -7.51 5.50 -14.94
C GLN A 115 -6.91 6.76 -14.31
N GLY A 116 -5.68 7.13 -14.65
CA GLY A 116 -5.04 8.39 -14.27
C GLY A 116 -3.95 8.27 -13.20
N VAL A 117 -3.65 7.07 -12.69
CA VAL A 117 -2.59 6.89 -11.69
C VAL A 117 -1.22 7.06 -12.34
N GLU A 118 -0.37 7.91 -11.77
CA GLU A 118 0.98 8.16 -12.29
C GLU A 118 1.95 7.03 -11.95
N ASN A 119 1.90 6.51 -10.72
CA ASN A 119 2.82 5.48 -10.23
C ASN A 119 2.05 4.30 -9.64
N VAL A 120 2.36 3.09 -10.09
CA VAL A 120 1.72 1.85 -9.64
C VAL A 120 2.78 0.96 -9.01
N ILE A 121 2.56 0.55 -7.77
CA ILE A 121 3.41 -0.41 -7.06
C ILE A 121 2.55 -1.64 -6.73
N ILE A 122 2.82 -2.78 -7.35
CA ILE A 122 2.12 -4.03 -7.03
C ILE A 122 3.03 -4.84 -6.11
N THR A 123 2.62 -5.06 -4.86
CA THR A 123 3.34 -5.94 -3.94
C THR A 123 3.05 -7.40 -4.29
N LEU A 124 4.10 -8.24 -4.33
CA LEU A 124 4.06 -9.62 -4.83
C LEU A 124 4.49 -10.63 -3.75
N GLY A 125 4.26 -10.28 -2.48
CA GLY A 125 4.66 -11.08 -1.33
C GLY A 125 6.13 -11.48 -1.35
N ASN A 126 6.40 -12.79 -1.35
CA ASN A 126 7.76 -13.34 -1.37
C ASN A 126 8.49 -13.18 -2.71
N LYS A 127 7.85 -12.61 -3.74
CA LYS A 127 8.47 -12.22 -5.02
C LYS A 127 8.88 -10.75 -5.05
N GLY A 128 8.69 -10.02 -3.96
CA GLY A 128 9.08 -8.61 -3.82
C GLY A 128 7.98 -7.67 -4.30
N ALA A 129 8.30 -6.72 -5.16
CA ALA A 129 7.34 -5.75 -5.69
C ALA A 129 7.60 -5.41 -7.15
N TYR A 130 6.56 -5.02 -7.88
CA TYR A 130 6.65 -4.44 -9.22
C TYR A 130 6.36 -2.95 -9.14
N LEU A 131 7.19 -2.11 -9.74
CA LEU A 131 7.00 -0.67 -9.87
C LEU A 131 6.82 -0.33 -11.35
N SER A 132 5.75 0.40 -11.68
CA SER A 132 5.59 1.11 -12.94
C SER A 132 5.46 2.60 -12.66
N SER A 133 6.41 3.38 -13.14
CA SER A 133 6.43 4.84 -12.99
C SER A 133 6.85 5.52 -14.29
N THR A 134 6.89 6.85 -14.25
CA THR A 134 7.43 7.69 -15.32
C THR A 134 8.92 7.44 -15.61
N ASP A 135 9.68 6.95 -14.62
CA ASP A 135 11.10 6.61 -14.76
C ASP A 135 11.33 5.22 -15.39
N GLY A 136 10.28 4.40 -15.48
CA GLY A 136 10.30 3.08 -16.09
C GLY A 136 9.58 2.01 -15.28
N GLN A 137 9.72 0.78 -15.74
CA GLN A 137 9.17 -0.42 -15.12
C GLN A 137 10.30 -1.21 -14.46
N PHE A 138 10.08 -1.64 -13.22
CA PHE A 138 11.07 -2.34 -12.42
C PHE A 138 10.44 -3.48 -11.64
N HIS A 139 11.07 -4.64 -11.70
CA HIS A 139 10.88 -5.67 -10.69
C HIS A 139 11.88 -5.44 -9.56
N ILE A 140 11.40 -5.35 -8.33
CA ILE A 140 12.18 -5.22 -7.11
C ILE A 140 12.20 -6.59 -6.45
N PRO A 141 13.33 -7.32 -6.53
CA PRO A 141 13.42 -8.66 -5.95
C PRO A 141 13.19 -8.63 -4.43
N PRO A 142 12.70 -9.73 -3.83
CA PRO A 142 12.45 -9.81 -2.40
C PRO A 142 13.76 -9.75 -1.60
N TYR A 143 13.70 -9.15 -0.41
CA TYR A 143 14.74 -9.37 0.60
C TYR A 143 14.47 -10.68 1.35
N PRO A 144 15.50 -11.50 1.64
CA PRO A 144 15.30 -12.73 2.41
C PRO A 144 14.71 -12.46 3.80
N ALA A 145 13.73 -13.28 4.15
CA ALA A 145 13.06 -13.25 5.43
C ALA A 145 12.66 -14.65 5.89
N ILE A 146 12.62 -14.86 7.21
CA ILE A 146 12.01 -16.04 7.83
C ILE A 146 10.66 -15.61 8.43
N PRO A 147 9.52 -15.82 7.75
CA PRO A 147 8.25 -15.27 8.19
C PRO A 147 7.79 -15.93 9.50
N VAL A 148 7.49 -15.09 10.49
CA VAL A 148 6.85 -15.46 11.76
C VAL A 148 5.38 -15.04 11.74
N ASP A 149 5.11 -13.82 11.28
CA ASP A 149 3.77 -13.25 11.13
C ASP A 149 3.78 -12.31 9.92
N THR A 150 2.87 -12.50 8.97
CA THR A 150 2.81 -11.67 7.76
C THR A 150 1.79 -10.53 7.87
N THR A 151 1.07 -10.48 9.00
CA THR A 151 0.08 -9.44 9.28
C THR A 151 0.77 -8.07 9.34
N GLY A 152 0.23 -7.08 8.63
CA GLY A 152 0.80 -5.73 8.59
C GLY A 152 2.04 -5.57 7.71
N ALA A 153 2.43 -6.57 6.90
CA ALA A 153 3.52 -6.42 5.94
C ALA A 153 3.24 -5.30 4.91
N GLY A 154 1.98 -5.18 4.48
CA GLY A 154 1.51 -4.10 3.60
C GLY A 154 1.59 -2.72 4.27
N ASP A 155 1.22 -2.63 5.55
CA ASP A 155 1.34 -1.40 6.34
C ASP A 155 2.81 -1.01 6.55
N ALA A 156 3.66 -2.00 6.83
CA ALA A 156 5.09 -1.82 6.97
C ALA A 156 5.71 -1.28 5.67
N PHE A 157 5.32 -1.86 4.53
CA PHE A 157 5.74 -1.38 3.21
C PHE A 157 5.29 0.06 2.97
N ASN A 158 4.00 0.37 3.15
CA ASN A 158 3.44 1.68 2.88
C ASN A 158 3.97 2.77 3.82
N GLY A 159 4.11 2.47 5.11
CA GLY A 159 4.69 3.38 6.08
C GLY A 159 6.16 3.70 5.77
N ALA A 160 6.95 2.68 5.41
CA ALA A 160 8.34 2.87 5.02
C ALA A 160 8.47 3.63 3.69
N LEU A 161 7.61 3.34 2.71
CA LEU A 161 7.53 4.06 1.43
C LEU A 161 7.25 5.54 1.67
N LEU A 162 6.21 5.86 2.43
CA LEU A 162 5.85 7.23 2.81
C LEU A 162 7.01 7.94 3.53
N ALA A 163 7.65 7.25 4.47
CA ALA A 163 8.77 7.80 5.23
C ALA A 163 9.97 8.14 4.33
N GLU A 164 10.34 7.29 3.37
CA GLU A 164 11.43 7.62 2.44
C GLU A 164 11.06 8.77 1.50
N LEU A 165 9.83 8.76 0.95
CA LEU A 165 9.36 9.81 0.07
C LEU A 165 9.27 11.17 0.76
N SER A 166 8.91 11.21 2.05
CA SER A 166 8.87 12.46 2.83
C SER A 166 10.28 13.04 3.09
N HIS A 167 11.32 12.20 3.04
CA HIS A 167 12.72 12.64 3.07
C HIS A 167 13.28 12.99 1.67
N GLY A 168 12.45 12.99 0.62
CA GLY A 168 12.87 13.33 -0.74
C GLY A 168 13.65 12.22 -1.46
N VAL A 169 13.60 10.98 -0.96
CA VAL A 169 14.20 9.81 -1.62
C VAL A 169 13.45 9.52 -2.92
N LYS A 170 14.17 9.09 -3.96
CA LYS A 170 13.57 8.72 -5.25
C LYS A 170 12.64 7.52 -5.08
N LEU A 171 11.59 7.45 -5.90
CA LEU A 171 10.56 6.42 -5.77
C LEU A 171 11.12 4.99 -5.82
N ILE A 172 12.03 4.70 -6.76
CA ILE A 172 12.63 3.37 -6.86
C ILE A 172 13.44 2.99 -5.61
N ASP A 173 14.21 3.92 -5.05
CA ASP A 173 15.00 3.73 -3.84
C ASP A 173 14.10 3.60 -2.60
N ALA A 174 13.01 4.36 -2.56
CA ALA A 174 11.98 4.26 -1.53
C ALA A 174 11.29 2.88 -1.57
N CYS A 175 11.01 2.34 -2.76
CA CYS A 175 10.43 1.00 -2.91
C CYS A 175 11.42 -0.10 -2.49
N LEU A 176 12.72 0.04 -2.79
CA LEU A 176 13.76 -0.88 -2.29
C LEU A 176 13.78 -0.90 -0.76
N PHE A 177 13.78 0.28 -0.13
CA PHE A 177 13.76 0.39 1.32
C PHE A 177 12.47 -0.19 1.92
N ALA A 178 11.31 0.13 1.34
CA ALA A 178 10.02 -0.39 1.78
C ALA A 178 9.94 -1.92 1.70
N ASN A 179 10.49 -2.51 0.63
CA ASN A 179 10.56 -3.96 0.46
C ASN A 179 11.49 -4.61 1.51
N ALA A 180 12.64 -3.99 1.80
CA ALA A 180 13.51 -4.44 2.89
C ALA A 180 12.82 -4.31 4.25
N TYR A 181 12.12 -3.21 4.48
CA TYR A 181 11.41 -2.93 5.73
C TYR A 181 10.32 -3.97 5.99
N ALA A 182 9.49 -4.26 4.98
CA ALA A 182 8.48 -5.30 5.06
C ALA A 182 9.10 -6.69 5.34
N SER A 183 10.23 -7.01 4.72
CA SER A 183 10.95 -8.27 4.98
C SER A 183 11.44 -8.42 6.43
N CYS A 184 11.77 -7.32 7.11
CA CYS A 184 12.13 -7.32 8.53
C CYS A 184 10.88 -7.36 9.43
N ALA A 185 9.79 -6.73 9.01
CA ALA A 185 8.54 -6.71 9.76
C ALA A 185 7.95 -8.12 9.90
N VAL A 186 7.98 -8.91 8.80
CA VAL A 186 7.42 -10.26 8.83
C VAL A 186 8.20 -11.27 9.68
N GLU A 187 9.42 -10.94 10.11
CA GLU A 187 10.24 -11.77 11.00
C GLU A 187 9.88 -11.60 12.48
N GLN A 188 8.99 -10.66 12.81
CA GLN A 188 8.54 -10.38 14.17
C GLN A 188 7.07 -10.76 14.34
N LYS A 189 6.65 -11.00 15.59
CA LYS A 189 5.26 -11.34 15.91
C LYS A 189 4.47 -10.06 16.24
N GLY A 190 3.30 -9.88 15.62
CA GLY A 190 2.43 -8.72 15.83
C GLY A 190 2.60 -7.63 14.77
N THR A 191 1.72 -6.62 14.82
CA THR A 191 1.63 -5.54 13.82
C THR A 191 2.42 -4.29 14.22
N ALA A 192 1.77 -3.22 14.65
CA ALA A 192 2.38 -1.90 14.88
C ALA A 192 3.50 -1.92 15.94
N PHE A 193 3.36 -2.74 16.99
CA PHE A 193 4.35 -2.84 18.08
C PHE A 193 5.63 -3.56 17.67
N ALA A 194 5.64 -4.23 16.52
CA ALA A 194 6.75 -5.04 16.01
C ALA A 194 7.46 -4.40 14.81
N MET A 195 7.15 -3.14 14.50
CA MET A 195 7.74 -2.45 13.36
C MET A 195 9.26 -2.23 13.55
N PRO A 196 10.11 -2.64 12.59
CA PRO A 196 11.55 -2.60 12.76
C PRO A 196 12.09 -1.16 12.82
N VAL A 197 13.16 -0.97 13.59
CA VAL A 197 13.89 0.29 13.56
C VAL A 197 14.71 0.39 12.28
N ARG A 198 14.83 1.61 11.72
CA ARG A 198 15.55 1.89 10.46
C ARG A 198 16.93 1.22 10.38
N LYS A 199 17.69 1.19 11.49
CA LYS A 199 19.04 0.63 11.53
C LYS A 199 19.08 -0.83 11.08
N ILE A 200 18.13 -1.66 11.55
CA ILE A 200 18.04 -3.09 11.20
C ILE A 200 17.81 -3.25 9.69
N VAL A 201 16.93 -2.40 9.12
CA VAL A 201 16.60 -2.42 7.70
C VAL A 201 17.80 -2.04 6.84
N VAL A 202 18.53 -0.98 7.22
CA VAL A 202 19.76 -0.57 6.52
C VAL A 202 20.84 -1.65 6.57
N GLU A 203 20.99 -2.35 7.71
CA GLU A 203 21.92 -3.49 7.83
C GLU A 203 21.51 -4.67 6.93
N LYS A 204 20.21 -4.98 6.84
CA LYS A 204 19.69 -5.99 5.90
C LYS A 204 19.97 -5.59 4.44
N MET A 205 19.72 -4.34 4.07
CA MET A 205 19.99 -3.85 2.71
C MET A 205 21.47 -3.99 2.32
N LYS A 206 22.39 -3.65 3.22
CA LYS A 206 23.84 -3.82 3.01
C LYS A 206 24.23 -5.28 2.83
N THR A 207 23.63 -6.17 3.61
CA THR A 207 23.93 -7.61 3.58
C THR A 207 23.53 -8.26 2.25
N TYR A 208 22.34 -7.93 1.72
CA TYR A 208 21.79 -8.65 0.57
C TYR A 208 21.94 -7.93 -0.79
N SER A 209 22.33 -6.65 -0.81
CA SER A 209 22.64 -5.89 -2.03
C SER A 209 21.63 -6.05 -3.18
N VAL A 210 20.34 -6.16 -2.88
CA VAL A 210 19.26 -6.31 -3.87
C VAL A 210 19.24 -5.12 -4.81
N GLN A 211 19.14 -5.39 -6.11
CA GLN A 211 19.05 -4.37 -7.16
C GLN A 211 17.72 -4.48 -7.91
N PRO A 212 17.08 -3.36 -8.27
CA PRO A 212 15.94 -3.39 -9.18
C PRO A 212 16.34 -3.93 -10.54
N ILE A 213 15.49 -4.77 -11.11
CA ILE A 213 15.62 -5.30 -12.45
C ILE A 213 14.70 -4.46 -13.34
N ARG A 214 15.29 -3.69 -14.25
CA ARG A 214 14.52 -2.92 -15.22
C ARG A 214 13.88 -3.87 -16.23
N PHE A 215 12.59 -3.64 -16.49
CA PHE A 215 11.82 -4.34 -17.50
C PHE A 215 11.95 -3.64 -18.86
#